data_AF-A0A229VZL0-F1
#
_entry.id   AF-A0A229VZL0-F1
#
_cell.length_a   1.000
_cell.length_b   1.000
_cell.length_c   1.000
_cell.angle_alpha   90.00
_cell.angle_beta   90.00
_cell.angle_gamma   90.00
#
_symmetry.space_group_name_H-M   'P 1'
#
loop_
_entity.id
_entity.type
_entity.pdbx_description
1 polymer ?
#
loop_
_entity_poly.entity_id
_entity_poly.type
_entity_poly.pdbx_seq_one_letter_code
_entity_poly.pdbx_strand_id
1 'polypeptide(L)'
;MTHNPEDISGNRIFVNRYRHIRELFDDADAFPDVDSVDRFYRKLLSTVVLQISVSKLSDAFSVFSSLNSKGLPLTLVDLLKGQFIGEASRKGIDKSETLEDWDEFAGTFTAKDEDVNVAIVTQFLLNNYDVFESTGTKSITKGKALRLYETVIQDKYRRGSNYLDTLLSRAELFAMITRVDGHRNADARIDRQLDALKRLDSTQAIPLLLSLFSDQKTFGLTNDHVSQILDVLIDFYVRRNITLVPKSSNTRSRMLGLVRELTAPTGPRGDAAVQLIASTLKEISSSDTVFLETLKSEGLYDKNAKTARYVLIALERGLTGPSSFDKGHPDNLDELGNKGKPIWTIEHILPEGENLPKWWREMISPDNPDPEVAAGVQGQYVHLLGNLTLTPYNSEFKQKPFVNAKNPYEDGMESYDKSKRDYRVNGHFVGMRHPFRLNASIPDTANGETIETKTDWTPQDIQRRTDLLANEVVKLFAFPEDASEK
;
A
#
# COMPACT_ATOMS: atom_id res chain seq x y z
N MET A 1 21.80 -24.32 59.50
CA MET A 1 20.81 -25.11 58.76
C MET A 1 21.00 -24.82 57.28
N THR A 2 21.81 -25.64 56.60
CA THR A 2 22.10 -25.52 55.18
C THR A 2 21.21 -26.50 54.43
N HIS A 3 20.11 -26.04 53.86
CA HIS A 3 19.37 -26.87 52.90
C HIS A 3 20.21 -27.03 51.64
N ASN A 4 20.37 -28.28 51.21
CA ASN A 4 21.00 -28.62 49.94
C ASN A 4 20.12 -28.06 48.81
N PRO A 5 20.62 -27.19 47.92
CA PRO A 5 19.81 -26.60 46.84
C PRO A 5 19.18 -27.63 45.90
N GLU A 6 19.64 -28.88 45.95
CA GLU A 6 19.16 -30.00 45.13
C GLU A 6 17.76 -30.52 45.54
N ASP A 7 17.23 -30.13 46.71
CA ASP A 7 15.89 -30.56 47.18
C ASP A 7 14.73 -29.70 46.65
N ILE A 8 14.98 -28.70 45.81
CA ILE A 8 13.91 -27.82 45.27
C ILE A 8 13.37 -28.42 43.96
N SER A 9 12.45 -29.37 44.08
CA SER A 9 11.88 -30.18 42.98
C SER A 9 10.92 -29.45 42.02
N GLY A 10 10.80 -28.12 42.10
CA GLY A 10 9.78 -27.36 41.35
C GLY A 10 10.27 -26.57 40.14
N ASN A 11 11.57 -26.28 39.99
CA ASN A 11 11.99 -25.26 39.01
C ASN A 11 13.43 -25.46 38.49
N ARG A 12 13.63 -26.44 37.60
CA ARG A 12 14.93 -26.80 36.99
C ARG A 12 15.68 -25.59 36.39
N ILE A 13 14.97 -24.56 35.95
CA ILE A 13 15.54 -23.33 35.40
C ILE A 13 16.33 -22.55 36.45
N PHE A 14 15.82 -22.43 37.69
CA PHE A 14 16.52 -21.73 38.76
C PHE A 14 17.74 -22.49 39.24
N VAL A 15 17.66 -23.83 39.32
CA VAL A 15 18.81 -24.68 39.67
C VAL A 15 19.92 -24.55 38.63
N ASN A 16 19.59 -24.59 37.33
CA ASN A 16 20.57 -24.43 36.26
C ASN A 16 21.18 -23.03 36.24
N ARG A 17 20.39 -21.97 36.49
CA ARG A 17 20.91 -20.60 36.60
C ARG A 17 21.79 -20.40 37.83
N TYR A 18 21.41 -20.97 38.97
CA TYR A 18 22.24 -20.95 40.17
C TYR A 18 23.57 -21.64 39.93
N ARG A 19 23.56 -22.83 39.29
CA ARG A 19 24.79 -23.54 38.91
C ARG A 19 25.67 -22.69 37.99
N HIS A 20 25.10 -22.12 36.93
CA HIS A 20 25.82 -21.25 36.01
C HIS A 20 26.44 -20.03 36.73
N ILE A 21 25.68 -19.37 37.62
CA ILE A 21 26.20 -18.24 38.40
C ILE A 21 27.35 -18.69 39.31
N ARG A 22 27.27 -19.88 39.92
CA ARG A 22 28.39 -20.43 40.71
C ARG A 22 29.62 -20.70 39.85
N GLU A 23 29.44 -21.32 38.69
CA GLU A 23 30.54 -21.60 37.74
C GLU A 23 31.24 -20.32 37.29
N LEU A 24 30.53 -19.18 37.18
CA LEU A 24 31.16 -17.89 36.87
C LEU A 24 32.17 -17.43 37.92
N PHE A 25 32.04 -17.86 39.18
CA PHE A 25 33.02 -17.56 40.23
C PHE A 25 34.22 -18.52 40.25
N ASP A 26 34.16 -19.61 39.47
CA ASP A 26 35.27 -20.57 39.32
C ASP A 26 36.20 -20.17 38.15
N ASP A 27 35.86 -19.11 37.39
CA ASP A 27 36.71 -18.53 36.36
C ASP A 27 37.91 -17.81 37.00
N ALA A 28 39.06 -18.47 36.96
CA ALA A 28 40.31 -17.99 37.56
C ALA A 28 40.87 -16.73 36.87
N ASP A 29 40.47 -16.43 35.63
CA ASP A 29 40.88 -15.20 34.94
C ASP A 29 40.01 -14.01 35.40
N ALA A 30 38.74 -14.25 35.71
CA ALA A 30 37.82 -13.23 36.22
C ALA A 30 37.92 -13.00 37.73
N PHE A 31 38.17 -14.07 38.49
CA PHE A 31 38.25 -14.08 39.95
C PHE A 31 39.55 -14.75 40.46
N PRO A 32 40.73 -14.16 40.20
CA PRO A 32 42.02 -14.78 40.52
C PRO A 32 42.33 -14.86 42.02
N ASP A 33 41.67 -14.05 42.85
CA ASP A 33 41.90 -13.96 44.28
C ASP A 33 40.63 -13.58 45.08
N VAL A 34 40.66 -13.77 46.40
CA VAL A 34 39.53 -13.45 47.29
C VAL A 34 39.18 -11.95 47.24
N ASP A 35 40.17 -11.08 47.04
CA ASP A 35 39.95 -9.63 46.94
C ASP A 35 39.14 -9.26 45.69
N SER A 36 39.28 -10.00 44.59
CA SER A 36 38.49 -9.82 43.37
C SER A 36 37.02 -10.18 43.58
N VAL A 37 36.74 -11.22 44.36
CA VAL A 37 35.39 -11.61 44.76
C VAL A 37 34.78 -10.56 45.68
N ASP A 38 35.54 -10.04 46.65
CA ASP A 38 35.07 -8.95 47.54
C ASP A 38 34.77 -7.67 46.75
N ARG A 39 35.62 -7.31 45.77
CA ARG A 39 35.36 -6.18 44.86
C ARG A 39 34.08 -6.36 44.06
N PHE A 40 33.82 -7.55 43.52
CA PHE A 40 32.57 -7.84 42.83
C PHE A 40 31.37 -7.79 43.77
N TYR A 41 31.49 -8.39 44.96
CA TYR A 41 30.43 -8.39 45.97
C TYR A 41 30.05 -6.96 46.39
N ARG A 42 31.03 -6.09 46.62
CA ARG A 42 30.79 -4.66 46.90
C ARG A 42 30.09 -3.95 45.74
N LYS A 43 30.49 -4.23 44.49
CA LYS A 43 29.80 -3.70 43.30
C LYS A 43 28.36 -4.20 43.22
N LEU A 44 28.12 -5.48 43.48
CA LEU A 44 26.79 -6.07 43.51
C LEU A 44 25.92 -5.40 44.57
N LEU A 45 26.44 -5.22 45.79
CA LEU A 45 25.76 -4.51 46.87
C LEU A 45 25.46 -3.04 46.55
N SER A 46 26.27 -2.41 45.69
CA SER A 46 26.02 -1.05 45.22
C SER A 46 25.01 -0.95 44.07
N THR A 47 24.47 -2.08 43.61
CA THR A 47 23.49 -2.11 42.52
C THR A 47 22.13 -1.63 43.01
N VAL A 48 21.59 -0.60 42.35
CA VAL A 48 20.25 -0.09 42.63
C VAL A 48 19.26 -0.75 41.68
N VAL A 49 18.30 -1.50 42.22
CA VAL A 49 17.21 -2.08 41.45
C VAL A 49 16.01 -1.14 41.50
N LEU A 50 15.61 -0.62 40.34
CA LEU A 50 14.35 0.11 40.19
C LEU A 50 13.23 -0.90 39.86
N GLN A 51 12.33 -1.13 40.81
CA GLN A 51 11.13 -1.93 40.58
C GLN A 51 9.94 -1.01 40.31
N ILE A 52 9.31 -1.17 39.14
CA ILE A 52 8.06 -0.48 38.81
C ILE A 52 6.94 -1.51 38.85
N SER A 53 5.99 -1.31 39.76
CA SER A 53 4.81 -2.16 39.88
C SER A 53 3.61 -1.44 39.29
N VAL A 54 2.88 -2.16 38.45
CA VAL A 54 1.69 -1.68 37.75
C VAL A 54 0.55 -2.67 37.98
N SER A 55 -0.67 -2.15 38.06
CA SER A 55 -1.86 -2.95 38.35
C SER A 55 -2.40 -3.69 37.13
N LYS A 56 -1.99 -3.29 35.91
CA LYS A 56 -2.45 -3.89 34.65
C LYS A 56 -1.29 -4.12 33.70
N LEU A 57 -1.37 -5.20 32.91
CA LEU A 57 -0.37 -5.51 31.88
C LEU A 57 -0.25 -4.40 30.82
N SER A 58 -1.36 -3.72 30.50
CA SER A 58 -1.38 -2.55 29.60
C SER A 58 -0.54 -1.37 30.11
N ASP A 59 -0.49 -1.20 31.44
CA ASP A 59 0.24 -0.11 32.08
C ASP A 59 1.72 -0.47 32.17
N ALA A 60 2.02 -1.76 32.40
CA ALA A 60 3.37 -2.32 32.26
C ALA A 60 3.94 -2.04 30.87
N PHE A 61 3.12 -2.21 29.83
CA PHE A 61 3.50 -1.96 28.45
C PHE A 61 3.85 -0.50 28.18
N SER A 62 3.03 0.44 28.67
CA SER A 62 3.28 1.87 28.49
C SER A 62 4.59 2.29 29.16
N VAL A 63 4.84 1.78 30.37
CA VAL A 63 6.07 1.99 31.14
C VAL A 63 7.28 1.36 30.45
N PHE A 64 7.16 0.10 30.00
CA PHE A 64 8.25 -0.61 29.31
C PHE A 64 8.61 0.10 28.01
N SER A 65 7.62 0.47 27.20
CA SER A 65 7.82 1.20 25.94
C SER A 65 8.44 2.59 26.14
N SER A 66 8.12 3.28 27.25
CA SER A 66 8.70 4.59 27.55
C SER A 66 10.12 4.52 28.13
N LEU A 67 10.47 3.42 28.81
CA LEU A 67 11.78 3.24 29.46
C LEU A 67 12.83 2.58 28.55
N ASN A 68 12.40 1.97 27.45
CA ASN A 68 13.29 1.23 26.57
C ASN A 68 14.16 2.19 25.73
N SER A 69 15.38 2.44 26.16
CA SER A 69 16.35 3.27 25.41
C SER A 69 17.35 2.46 24.58
N LYS A 70 17.41 1.11 24.73
CA LYS A 70 18.38 0.23 24.03
C LYS A 70 17.85 -1.15 23.60
N GLY A 71 16.56 -1.45 23.72
CA GLY A 71 15.97 -2.73 23.27
C GLY A 71 14.71 -2.53 22.42
N LEU A 72 14.37 -3.51 21.58
CA LEU A 72 13.10 -3.50 20.84
C LEU A 72 11.92 -3.60 21.84
N PRO A 73 10.96 -2.67 21.84
CA PRO A 73 9.76 -2.78 22.68
C PRO A 73 8.93 -4.01 22.26
N LEU A 74 8.32 -4.70 23.24
CA LEU A 74 7.35 -5.76 22.95
C LEU A 74 6.26 -5.20 22.03
N THR A 75 5.89 -5.95 21.01
CA THR A 75 4.89 -5.49 20.05
C THR A 75 3.47 -5.87 20.51
N LEU A 76 2.43 -5.25 19.92
CA LEU A 76 1.06 -5.68 20.16
C LEU A 76 0.88 -7.19 19.87
N VAL A 77 1.60 -7.69 18.86
CA VAL A 77 1.59 -9.09 18.43
C VAL A 77 2.15 -9.98 19.55
N ASP A 78 3.32 -9.65 20.10
CA ASP A 78 3.94 -10.41 21.19
C ASP A 78 3.06 -10.48 22.44
N LEU A 79 2.40 -9.36 22.76
CA LEU A 79 1.53 -9.28 23.93
C LEU A 79 0.25 -10.10 23.75
N LEU A 80 -0.33 -10.06 22.56
CA LEU A 80 -1.51 -10.87 22.25
C LEU A 80 -1.15 -12.36 22.21
N LYS A 81 0.03 -12.76 21.73
CA LYS A 81 0.53 -14.14 21.82
C LYS A 81 0.42 -14.66 23.25
N GLY A 82 0.91 -13.87 24.21
CA GLY A 82 0.82 -14.19 25.64
C GLY A 82 -0.62 -14.32 26.16
N GLN A 83 -1.54 -13.47 25.70
CA GLN A 83 -2.96 -13.54 26.08
C GLN A 83 -3.65 -14.80 25.57
N PHE A 84 -3.43 -15.17 24.31
CA PHE A 84 -3.98 -16.40 23.73
C PHE A 84 -3.50 -17.64 24.48
N ILE A 85 -2.18 -17.76 24.72
CA ILE A 85 -1.60 -18.85 25.50
C ILE A 85 -2.23 -18.93 26.89
N GLY A 86 -2.36 -17.79 27.57
CA GLY A 86 -2.92 -17.71 28.92
C GLY A 86 -4.37 -18.18 29.00
N GLU A 87 -5.24 -17.72 28.10
CA GLU A 87 -6.66 -18.10 28.11
C GLU A 87 -6.87 -19.54 27.62
N ALA A 88 -6.12 -20.00 26.62
CA ALA A 88 -6.19 -21.37 26.11
C ALA A 88 -5.77 -22.38 27.18
N SER A 89 -4.66 -22.13 27.89
CA SER A 89 -4.22 -22.99 29.01
C SER A 89 -5.26 -23.09 30.13
N ARG A 90 -5.99 -22.01 30.45
CA ARG A 90 -7.08 -22.06 31.45
C ARG A 90 -8.26 -22.93 31.03
N LYS A 91 -8.38 -23.20 29.72
CA LYS A 91 -9.41 -24.07 29.15
C LYS A 91 -8.93 -25.49 28.90
N GLY A 92 -7.70 -25.81 29.30
CA GLY A 92 -7.12 -27.14 29.14
C GLY A 92 -6.64 -27.45 27.72
N ILE A 93 -6.52 -26.42 26.86
CA ILE A 93 -5.85 -26.55 25.56
C ILE A 93 -4.35 -26.57 25.81
N ASP A 94 -3.63 -27.45 25.11
CA ASP A 94 -2.20 -27.59 25.31
C ASP A 94 -1.46 -26.33 24.85
N LYS A 95 -0.41 -25.98 25.59
CA LYS A 95 0.39 -24.79 25.28
C LYS A 95 1.16 -24.94 23.96
N SER A 96 1.61 -26.14 23.62
CA SER A 96 2.29 -26.42 22.35
C SER A 96 1.34 -26.26 21.17
N GLU A 97 0.12 -26.81 21.27
CA GLU A 97 -0.94 -26.63 20.28
C GLU A 97 -1.25 -25.15 20.03
N THR A 98 -1.46 -24.37 21.11
CA THR A 98 -1.72 -22.91 20.96
C THR A 98 -0.54 -22.15 20.36
N LEU A 99 0.69 -22.61 20.57
CA LEU A 99 1.88 -22.00 19.99
C LEU A 99 2.00 -22.29 18.50
N GLU A 100 1.70 -23.53 18.09
CA GLU A 100 1.66 -23.93 16.69
C GLU A 100 0.60 -23.14 15.92
N ASP A 101 -0.62 -23.05 16.44
CA ASP A 101 -1.71 -22.24 15.85
C ASP A 101 -1.31 -20.76 15.73
N TRP A 102 -0.62 -20.23 16.74
CA TRP A 102 -0.17 -18.84 16.72
C TRP A 102 0.91 -18.61 15.66
N ASP A 103 1.85 -19.54 15.55
CA ASP A 103 2.94 -19.43 14.59
C ASP A 103 2.43 -19.62 13.15
N GLU A 104 1.39 -20.43 12.93
CA GLU A 104 0.64 -20.49 11.66
C GLU A 104 -0.06 -19.16 11.34
N PHE A 105 -0.79 -18.60 12.31
CA PHE A 105 -1.43 -17.29 12.20
C PHE A 105 -0.42 -16.17 11.87
N ALA A 106 0.70 -16.11 12.59
CA ALA A 106 1.73 -15.11 12.35
C ALA A 106 2.47 -15.34 11.02
N GLY A 107 2.68 -16.61 10.66
CA GLY A 107 3.31 -17.06 9.41
C GLY A 107 2.56 -16.58 8.17
N THR A 108 1.24 -16.41 8.25
CA THR A 108 0.39 -15.85 7.18
C THR A 108 0.84 -14.46 6.70
N PHE A 109 1.57 -13.70 7.51
CA PHE A 109 2.03 -12.35 7.20
C PHE A 109 3.53 -12.24 6.91
N THR A 110 4.16 -13.38 6.62
CA THR A 110 5.61 -13.50 6.44
C THR A 110 5.92 -13.70 4.96
N ALA A 111 6.80 -12.86 4.40
CA ALA A 111 7.34 -13.13 3.07
C ALA A 111 8.33 -14.30 3.16
N LYS A 112 8.51 -15.02 2.05
CA LYS A 112 9.39 -16.19 2.02
C LYS A 112 10.80 -15.81 2.48
N ASP A 113 11.33 -16.54 3.47
CA ASP A 113 12.67 -16.35 4.06
C ASP A 113 12.87 -15.02 4.83
N GLU A 114 11.79 -14.35 5.26
CA GLU A 114 11.82 -13.15 6.11
C GLU A 114 11.22 -13.39 7.51
N ASP A 115 11.43 -12.45 8.43
CA ASP A 115 10.76 -12.42 9.73
C ASP A 115 9.30 -11.94 9.60
N VAL A 116 8.46 -12.29 10.59
CA VAL A 116 7.06 -11.85 10.67
C VAL A 116 6.97 -10.32 10.59
N ASN A 117 6.18 -9.82 9.64
CA ASN A 117 5.95 -8.39 9.50
C ASN A 117 4.92 -7.88 10.52
N VAL A 118 5.41 -7.50 11.71
CA VAL A 118 4.62 -6.98 12.83
C VAL A 118 3.68 -5.84 12.41
N ALA A 119 4.06 -5.01 11.45
CA ALA A 119 3.24 -3.90 11.00
C ALA A 119 1.97 -4.40 10.27
N ILE A 120 2.11 -5.43 9.43
CA ILE A 120 0.98 -6.06 8.72
C ILE A 120 0.08 -6.79 9.71
N VAL A 121 0.64 -7.59 10.63
CA VAL A 121 -0.15 -8.27 11.68
C VAL A 121 -0.93 -7.25 12.53
N THR A 122 -0.28 -6.15 12.91
CA THR A 122 -0.95 -5.07 13.63
C THR A 122 -2.09 -4.46 12.81
N GLN A 123 -1.88 -4.24 11.51
CA GLN A 123 -2.92 -3.73 10.62
C GLN A 123 -4.08 -4.71 10.51
N PHE A 124 -3.81 -6.01 10.37
CA PHE A 124 -4.84 -7.05 10.41
C PHE A 124 -5.65 -6.97 11.70
N LEU A 125 -4.99 -6.97 12.87
CA LEU A 125 -5.68 -6.95 14.17
C LEU A 125 -6.60 -5.73 14.31
N LEU A 126 -6.18 -4.55 13.85
CA LEU A 126 -7.04 -3.35 13.89
C LEU A 126 -8.26 -3.51 12.97
N ASN A 127 -8.05 -3.98 11.73
CA ASN A 127 -9.14 -4.17 10.77
C ASN A 127 -10.11 -5.29 11.20
N ASN A 128 -9.59 -6.42 11.69
CA ASN A 128 -10.40 -7.52 12.21
C ASN A 128 -11.29 -7.04 13.38
N TYR A 129 -10.71 -6.31 14.32
CA TYR A 129 -11.48 -5.78 15.45
C TYR A 129 -12.57 -4.81 14.97
N ASP A 130 -12.19 -3.88 14.10
CA ASP A 130 -13.12 -2.91 13.54
C ASP A 130 -14.26 -3.58 12.79
N VAL A 131 -14.04 -4.67 12.06
CA VAL A 131 -15.10 -5.35 11.29
C VAL A 131 -15.98 -6.20 12.19
N PHE A 132 -15.38 -7.09 12.99
CA PHE A 132 -16.09 -8.24 13.57
C PHE A 132 -16.38 -8.12 15.06
N GLU A 133 -15.61 -7.32 15.79
CA GLU A 133 -15.71 -7.23 17.26
C GLU A 133 -16.24 -5.87 17.73
N SER A 134 -16.39 -4.91 16.82
CA SER A 134 -16.96 -3.58 17.06
C SER A 134 -18.29 -3.42 16.30
N THR A 135 -19.20 -2.62 16.86
CA THR A 135 -20.43 -2.18 16.19
C THR A 135 -20.33 -0.73 15.69
N GLY A 136 -19.26 -0.02 16.04
CA GLY A 136 -19.06 1.37 15.66
C GLY A 136 -18.53 1.57 14.24
N THR A 137 -18.48 2.83 13.81
CA THR A 137 -17.91 3.27 12.52
C THR A 137 -16.55 3.95 12.65
N LYS A 138 -15.97 3.92 13.86
CA LYS A 138 -14.64 4.51 14.15
C LYS A 138 -13.62 3.41 14.34
N SER A 139 -12.46 3.58 13.72
CA SER A 139 -11.34 2.65 13.90
C SER A 139 -10.74 2.74 15.29
N ILE A 140 -10.40 1.58 15.85
CA ILE A 140 -9.60 1.49 17.06
C ILE A 140 -8.15 1.90 16.80
N THR A 141 -7.45 2.30 17.87
CA THR A 141 -6.02 2.65 17.82
C THR A 141 -5.17 1.52 18.38
N LYS A 142 -3.89 1.45 17.97
CA LYS A 142 -2.91 0.48 18.50
C LYS A 142 -2.88 0.48 20.04
N GLY A 143 -2.92 1.65 20.67
CA GLY A 143 -2.91 1.79 22.13
C GLY A 143 -4.16 1.25 22.83
N LYS A 144 -5.30 1.16 22.15
CA LYS A 144 -6.52 0.55 22.71
C LYS A 144 -6.65 -0.93 22.38
N ALA A 145 -6.00 -1.40 21.33
CA ALA A 145 -6.19 -2.73 20.77
C ALA A 145 -5.98 -3.85 21.79
N LEU A 146 -4.88 -3.81 22.56
CA LEU A 146 -4.56 -4.87 23.54
C LEU A 146 -5.72 -5.09 24.53
N ARG A 147 -6.16 -4.04 25.22
CA ARG A 147 -7.24 -4.11 26.23
C ARG A 147 -8.56 -4.60 25.63
N LEU A 148 -8.85 -4.16 24.41
CA LEU A 148 -10.08 -4.56 23.71
C LEU A 148 -10.03 -6.04 23.32
N TYR A 149 -8.90 -6.52 22.81
CA TYR A 149 -8.71 -7.93 22.49
C TYR A 149 -8.67 -8.81 23.74
N GLU A 150 -8.07 -8.39 24.86
CA GLU A 150 -8.13 -9.12 26.13
C GLU A 150 -9.59 -9.46 26.49
N THR A 151 -10.50 -8.49 26.34
CA THR A 151 -11.93 -8.68 26.59
C THR A 151 -12.56 -9.67 25.61
N VAL A 152 -12.24 -9.56 24.32
CA VAL A 152 -12.77 -10.45 23.27
C VAL A 152 -12.28 -11.88 23.46
N ILE A 153 -10.97 -12.09 23.61
CA ILE A 153 -10.35 -13.40 23.79
C ILE A 153 -10.98 -14.09 25.00
N GLN A 154 -11.06 -13.40 26.15
CA GLN A 154 -11.69 -13.94 27.35
C GLN A 154 -13.14 -14.38 27.13
N ASP A 155 -13.96 -13.56 26.46
CA ASP A 155 -15.36 -13.90 26.19
C ASP A 155 -15.50 -15.10 25.24
N LYS A 156 -14.73 -15.13 24.14
CA LYS A 156 -14.79 -16.21 23.13
C LYS A 156 -14.35 -17.56 23.71
N TYR A 157 -13.21 -17.60 24.43
CA TYR A 157 -12.75 -18.82 25.09
C TYR A 157 -13.69 -19.22 26.24
N ARG A 158 -14.29 -18.26 26.97
CA ARG A 158 -15.32 -18.57 27.98
C ARG A 158 -16.50 -19.32 27.38
N ARG A 159 -16.92 -18.95 26.17
CA ARG A 159 -18.00 -19.58 25.40
C ARG A 159 -17.58 -20.86 24.66
N GLY A 160 -16.32 -21.30 24.80
CA GLY A 160 -15.81 -22.52 24.18
C GLY A 160 -15.38 -22.37 22.72
N SER A 161 -15.26 -21.15 22.21
CA SER A 161 -14.74 -20.88 20.86
C SER A 161 -13.22 -20.77 20.90
N ASN A 162 -12.50 -21.54 20.07
CA ASN A 162 -11.11 -21.24 19.76
C ASN A 162 -11.08 -19.99 18.87
N TYR A 163 -10.77 -18.84 19.46
CA TYR A 163 -10.79 -17.57 18.73
C TYR A 163 -9.57 -17.44 17.81
N LEU A 164 -8.50 -18.21 18.05
CA LEU A 164 -7.31 -18.18 17.22
C LEU A 164 -7.58 -18.75 15.82
N ASP A 165 -8.32 -19.86 15.71
CA ASP A 165 -8.80 -20.41 14.42
C ASP A 165 -9.65 -19.39 13.63
N THR A 166 -10.47 -18.64 14.35
CA THR A 166 -11.28 -17.57 13.76
C THR A 166 -10.39 -16.45 13.22
N LEU A 167 -9.31 -16.09 13.93
CA LEU A 167 -8.35 -15.11 13.43
C LEU A 167 -7.55 -15.63 12.25
N LEU A 168 -7.15 -16.90 12.25
CA LEU A 168 -6.40 -17.53 11.16
C LEU A 168 -7.17 -17.46 9.84
N SER A 169 -8.42 -17.93 9.80
CA SER A 169 -9.25 -17.85 8.58
C SER A 169 -9.43 -16.41 8.07
N ARG A 170 -9.57 -15.43 8.97
CA ARG A 170 -9.67 -14.01 8.61
C ARG A 170 -8.33 -13.42 8.18
N ALA A 171 -7.22 -13.92 8.72
CA ALA A 171 -5.87 -13.52 8.37
C ALA A 171 -5.55 -13.89 6.92
N GLU A 172 -5.93 -15.08 6.48
CA GLU A 172 -5.77 -15.52 5.08
C GLU A 172 -6.51 -14.60 4.10
N LEU A 173 -7.76 -14.23 4.43
CA LEU A 173 -8.53 -13.28 3.64
C LEU A 173 -7.87 -11.90 3.59
N PHE A 174 -7.40 -11.41 4.74
CA PHE A 174 -6.68 -10.14 4.80
C PHE A 174 -5.37 -10.19 4.00
N ALA A 175 -4.61 -11.27 4.09
CA ALA A 175 -3.37 -11.47 3.35
C ALA A 175 -3.63 -11.46 1.84
N MET A 176 -4.69 -12.13 1.38
CA MET A 176 -5.15 -12.08 -0.01
C MET A 176 -5.56 -10.67 -0.43
N ILE A 177 -6.35 -9.95 0.37
CA ILE A 177 -6.82 -8.59 0.07
C ILE A 177 -5.65 -7.60 0.00
N THR A 178 -4.65 -7.75 0.87
CA THR A 178 -3.53 -6.81 1.01
C THR A 178 -2.30 -7.16 0.17
N ARG A 179 -2.38 -8.26 -0.58
CA ARG A 179 -1.32 -8.77 -1.47
C ARG A 179 -0.06 -9.19 -0.72
N VAL A 180 -0.23 -9.95 0.35
CA VAL A 180 0.89 -10.71 0.93
C VAL A 180 1.24 -11.85 -0.02
N ASP A 181 2.53 -12.10 -0.20
CA ASP A 181 3.03 -13.08 -1.16
C ASP A 181 2.45 -14.47 -0.91
N GLY A 182 2.10 -15.17 -1.99
CA GLY A 182 1.47 -16.50 -1.92
C GLY A 182 -0.06 -16.48 -1.69
N HIS A 183 -0.66 -15.35 -1.33
CA HIS A 183 -2.10 -15.25 -1.10
C HIS A 183 -2.82 -14.59 -2.29
N ARG A 184 -3.49 -15.41 -3.11
CA ARG A 184 -4.18 -14.98 -4.33
C ARG A 184 -5.62 -15.46 -4.35
N ASN A 185 -6.48 -14.72 -5.05
CA ASN A 185 -7.85 -15.17 -5.29
C ASN A 185 -7.86 -16.17 -6.45
N ALA A 186 -8.69 -17.21 -6.36
CA ALA A 186 -8.83 -18.21 -7.41
C ALA A 186 -9.45 -17.61 -8.70
N ASP A 187 -10.30 -16.59 -8.56
CA ASP A 187 -10.86 -15.86 -9.69
C ASP A 187 -9.86 -14.80 -10.19
N ALA A 188 -9.34 -15.01 -11.40
CA ALA A 188 -8.32 -14.15 -12.00
C ALA A 188 -8.80 -12.70 -12.24
N ARG A 189 -10.11 -12.47 -12.39
CA ARG A 189 -10.64 -11.10 -12.53
C ARG A 189 -10.59 -10.38 -11.19
N ILE A 190 -11.10 -11.01 -10.13
CA ILE A 190 -11.04 -10.48 -8.76
C ILE A 190 -9.58 -10.26 -8.35
N ASP A 191 -8.68 -11.18 -8.70
CA ASP A 191 -7.27 -11.04 -8.39
C ASP A 191 -6.66 -9.80 -9.09
N ARG A 192 -6.89 -9.59 -10.38
CA ARG A 192 -6.41 -8.36 -11.04
C ARG A 192 -6.97 -7.08 -10.41
N GLN A 193 -8.23 -7.09 -9.97
CA GLN A 193 -8.86 -5.94 -9.34
C GLN A 193 -8.29 -5.64 -7.95
N LEU A 194 -7.99 -6.67 -7.14
CA LEU A 194 -7.32 -6.49 -5.86
C LEU A 194 -5.88 -5.96 -6.04
N ASP A 195 -5.18 -6.34 -7.13
CA ASP A 195 -3.88 -5.73 -7.47
C ASP A 195 -4.02 -4.24 -7.85
N ALA A 196 -5.07 -3.88 -8.58
CA ALA A 196 -5.38 -2.48 -8.88
C ALA A 196 -5.62 -1.67 -7.59
N LEU A 197 -6.44 -2.20 -6.67
CA LEU A 197 -6.70 -1.59 -5.37
C LEU A 197 -5.44 -1.42 -4.53
N LYS A 198 -4.54 -2.42 -4.53
CA LYS A 198 -3.22 -2.31 -3.89
C LYS A 198 -2.39 -1.17 -4.49
N ARG A 199 -2.35 -1.03 -5.81
CA ARG A 199 -1.62 0.04 -6.51
C ARG A 199 -2.20 1.43 -6.22
N LEU A 200 -3.50 1.51 -5.96
CA LEU A 200 -4.21 2.74 -5.59
C LEU A 200 -4.14 3.06 -4.08
N ASP A 201 -3.38 2.30 -3.29
CA ASP A 201 -3.23 2.47 -1.84
C ASP A 201 -4.59 2.51 -1.09
N SER A 202 -5.53 1.66 -1.50
CA SER A 202 -6.94 1.62 -1.06
C SER A 202 -7.19 1.06 0.35
N THR A 203 -6.27 1.32 1.30
CA THR A 203 -6.26 0.72 2.64
C THR A 203 -7.55 0.93 3.43
N GLN A 204 -8.34 1.96 3.11
CA GLN A 204 -9.56 2.29 3.86
C GLN A 204 -10.73 1.38 3.55
N ALA A 205 -10.70 0.72 2.38
CA ALA A 205 -11.68 -0.26 1.95
C ALA A 205 -11.45 -1.66 2.52
N ILE A 206 -10.27 -1.93 3.10
CA ILE A 206 -9.93 -3.26 3.63
C ILE A 206 -11.05 -3.83 4.51
N PRO A 207 -11.72 -3.06 5.37
CA PRO A 207 -12.78 -3.62 6.23
C PRO A 207 -14.08 -3.95 5.53
N LEU A 208 -14.44 -3.17 4.52
CA LEU A 208 -15.54 -3.54 3.65
C LEU A 208 -15.19 -4.84 2.92
N LEU A 209 -14.01 -4.92 2.31
CA LEU A 209 -13.53 -6.13 1.63
C LEU A 209 -13.47 -7.35 2.56
N LEU A 210 -12.90 -7.20 3.75
CA LEU A 210 -12.78 -8.28 4.73
C LEU A 210 -14.15 -8.79 5.15
N SER A 211 -15.12 -7.91 5.36
CA SER A 211 -16.51 -8.28 5.60
C SER A 211 -17.08 -9.08 4.42
N LEU A 212 -17.02 -8.53 3.20
CA LEU A 212 -17.60 -9.13 2.00
C LEU A 212 -17.01 -10.52 1.71
N PHE A 213 -15.69 -10.66 1.77
CA PHE A 213 -15.00 -11.93 1.51
C PHE A 213 -15.20 -12.96 2.61
N SER A 214 -15.39 -12.54 3.87
CA SER A 214 -15.59 -13.48 4.99
C SER A 214 -16.92 -14.23 4.92
N ASP A 215 -17.95 -13.67 4.29
CA ASP A 215 -19.26 -14.32 4.23
C ASP A 215 -20.08 -13.93 2.99
N GLN A 216 -19.49 -14.15 1.79
CA GLN A 216 -20.15 -13.86 0.52
C GLN A 216 -21.52 -14.54 0.39
N LYS A 217 -21.67 -15.76 0.94
CA LYS A 217 -22.91 -16.54 0.87
C LYS A 217 -24.03 -15.85 1.63
N THR A 218 -23.80 -15.40 2.87
CA THR A 218 -24.81 -14.68 3.65
C THR A 218 -25.20 -13.37 2.98
N PHE A 219 -24.26 -12.70 2.29
CA PHE A 219 -24.56 -11.50 1.50
C PHE A 219 -25.25 -11.78 0.15
N GLY A 220 -25.41 -13.04 -0.26
CA GLY A 220 -25.95 -13.40 -1.57
C GLY A 220 -25.06 -12.93 -2.73
N LEU A 221 -23.75 -12.82 -2.52
CA LEU A 221 -22.80 -12.32 -3.50
C LEU A 221 -22.22 -13.46 -4.33
N THR A 222 -22.20 -13.26 -5.65
CA THR A 222 -21.46 -14.09 -6.61
C THR A 222 -20.11 -13.43 -6.87
N ASN A 223 -19.19 -14.13 -7.55
CA ASN A 223 -17.95 -13.52 -8.01
C ASN A 223 -18.21 -12.31 -8.92
N ASP A 224 -19.28 -12.32 -9.71
CA ASP A 224 -19.67 -11.18 -10.55
C ASP A 224 -20.08 -9.97 -9.71
N HIS A 225 -20.88 -10.17 -8.64
CA HIS A 225 -21.21 -9.07 -7.72
C HIS A 225 -19.97 -8.50 -7.03
N VAL A 226 -19.09 -9.37 -6.52
CA VAL A 226 -17.83 -8.95 -5.90
C VAL A 226 -16.98 -8.17 -6.90
N SER A 227 -16.89 -8.65 -8.13
CA SER A 227 -16.12 -7.99 -9.17
C SER A 227 -16.69 -6.62 -9.53
N GLN A 228 -18.02 -6.46 -9.61
CA GLN A 228 -18.64 -5.14 -9.80
C GLN A 228 -18.33 -4.19 -8.64
N ILE A 229 -18.38 -4.67 -7.39
CA ILE A 229 -18.03 -3.87 -6.22
C ILE A 229 -16.56 -3.42 -6.28
N LEU A 230 -15.65 -4.29 -6.73
CA LEU A 230 -14.25 -3.96 -6.88
C LEU A 230 -13.99 -2.94 -7.98
N ASP A 231 -14.71 -3.01 -9.12
CA ASP A 231 -14.64 -2.01 -10.18
C ASP A 231 -15.07 -0.63 -9.65
N VAL A 232 -16.21 -0.55 -8.95
CA VAL A 232 -16.69 0.69 -8.31
C VAL A 232 -15.66 1.25 -7.30
N LEU A 233 -15.02 0.38 -6.52
CA LEU A 233 -13.96 0.80 -5.59
C LEU A 233 -12.75 1.36 -6.33
N ILE A 234 -12.33 0.74 -7.43
CA ILE A 234 -11.22 1.23 -8.27
C ILE A 234 -11.56 2.64 -8.79
N ASP A 235 -12.74 2.83 -9.37
CA ASP A 235 -13.20 4.14 -9.88
C ASP A 235 -13.21 5.19 -8.77
N PHE A 236 -13.76 4.84 -7.62
CA PHE A 236 -13.78 5.71 -6.44
C PHE A 236 -12.37 6.10 -6.00
N TYR A 237 -11.43 5.16 -5.92
CA TYR A 237 -10.07 5.45 -5.46
C TYR A 237 -9.24 6.25 -6.46
N VAL A 238 -9.44 6.04 -7.77
CA VAL A 238 -8.83 6.91 -8.79
C VAL A 238 -9.29 8.34 -8.59
N ARG A 239 -10.61 8.58 -8.54
CA ARG A 239 -11.19 9.91 -8.30
C ARG A 239 -10.69 10.54 -7.01
N ARG A 240 -10.81 9.80 -5.91
CA ARG A 240 -10.42 10.26 -4.57
C ARG A 240 -8.92 10.61 -4.50
N ASN A 241 -8.05 9.82 -5.11
CA ASN A 241 -6.61 10.08 -5.04
C ASN A 241 -6.21 11.31 -5.86
N ILE A 242 -7.03 11.72 -6.82
CA ILE A 242 -6.81 12.90 -7.68
C ILE A 242 -7.41 14.16 -7.04
N THR A 243 -8.65 14.07 -6.55
CA THR A 243 -9.37 15.20 -5.94
C THR A 243 -9.09 15.36 -4.44
N LEU A 244 -8.48 14.34 -3.82
CA LEU A 244 -8.22 14.24 -2.37
C LEU A 244 -9.50 14.32 -1.51
N VAL A 245 -10.65 14.07 -2.14
CA VAL A 245 -11.98 14.09 -1.52
C VAL A 245 -12.64 12.72 -1.66
N PRO A 246 -13.15 12.12 -0.57
CA PRO A 246 -13.11 12.60 0.80
C PRO A 246 -11.79 12.26 1.51
N LYS A 247 -11.54 12.91 2.67
CA LYS A 247 -10.40 12.61 3.56
C LYS A 247 -10.37 11.11 3.91
N SER A 248 -9.17 10.55 4.07
CA SER A 248 -8.96 9.12 4.37
C SER A 248 -9.78 8.61 5.56
N SER A 249 -9.88 9.40 6.63
CA SER A 249 -10.67 9.08 7.83
C SER A 249 -12.17 9.00 7.54
N ASN A 250 -12.69 9.88 6.69
CA ASN A 250 -14.10 9.91 6.32
C ASN A 250 -14.42 8.73 5.40
N THR A 251 -13.52 8.43 4.45
CA THR A 251 -13.59 7.23 3.62
C THR A 251 -13.68 5.98 4.50
N ARG A 252 -12.73 5.84 5.44
CA ARG A 252 -12.66 4.73 6.40
C ARG A 252 -13.95 4.58 7.21
N SER A 253 -14.48 5.69 7.73
CA SER A 253 -15.72 5.71 8.50
C SER A 253 -16.92 5.26 7.67
N ARG A 254 -17.02 5.69 6.39
CA ARG A 254 -18.13 5.27 5.52
C ARG A 254 -18.02 3.80 5.11
N MET A 255 -16.80 3.28 4.89
CA MET A 255 -16.57 1.85 4.64
C MET A 255 -17.04 0.99 5.83
N LEU A 256 -16.80 1.43 7.07
CA LEU A 256 -17.36 0.75 8.25
C LEU A 256 -18.87 0.92 8.35
N GLY A 257 -19.42 2.08 7.98
CA GLY A 257 -20.87 2.29 7.88
C GLY A 257 -21.53 1.25 6.96
N LEU A 258 -20.99 1.08 5.75
CA LEU A 258 -21.42 0.05 4.80
C LEU A 258 -21.37 -1.36 5.40
N VAL A 259 -20.30 -1.70 6.13
CA VAL A 259 -20.24 -2.99 6.85
C VAL A 259 -21.41 -3.14 7.81
N ARG A 260 -21.77 -2.11 8.59
CA ARG A 260 -22.92 -2.17 9.51
C ARG A 260 -24.25 -2.31 8.80
N GLU A 261 -24.46 -1.55 7.73
CA GLU A 261 -25.69 -1.60 6.95
C GLU A 261 -25.87 -2.96 6.27
N LEU A 262 -24.79 -3.53 5.72
CA LEU A 262 -24.82 -4.85 5.09
C LEU A 262 -25.01 -5.97 6.11
N THR A 263 -24.32 -5.92 7.25
CA THR A 263 -24.41 -6.97 8.28
C THR A 263 -25.69 -6.92 9.11
N ALA A 264 -26.49 -5.85 9.00
CA ALA A 264 -27.78 -5.78 9.67
C ALA A 264 -28.71 -6.92 9.23
N PRO A 265 -29.65 -7.38 10.09
CA PRO A 265 -30.59 -8.44 9.74
C PRO A 265 -31.44 -8.14 8.50
N THR A 266 -31.74 -6.86 8.26
CA THR A 266 -32.47 -6.34 7.09
C THR A 266 -31.54 -5.72 6.03
N GLY A 267 -30.23 -5.98 6.13
CA GLY A 267 -29.24 -5.43 5.20
C GLY A 267 -29.43 -5.97 3.78
N PRO A 268 -29.12 -5.19 2.75
CA PRO A 268 -29.32 -5.62 1.37
C PRO A 268 -28.40 -6.79 0.99
N ARG A 269 -28.79 -7.50 -0.07
CA ARG A 269 -28.16 -8.75 -0.55
C ARG A 269 -28.08 -8.73 -2.08
N GLY A 270 -27.16 -9.50 -2.66
CA GLY A 270 -27.00 -9.61 -4.12
C GLY A 270 -26.87 -8.23 -4.79
N ASP A 271 -27.62 -7.99 -5.86
CA ASP A 271 -27.63 -6.73 -6.61
C ASP A 271 -27.91 -5.50 -5.72
N ALA A 272 -28.81 -5.60 -4.75
CA ALA A 272 -29.12 -4.49 -3.86
C ALA A 272 -27.92 -4.09 -2.97
N ALA A 273 -27.06 -5.05 -2.62
CA ALA A 273 -25.82 -4.76 -1.89
C ALA A 273 -24.81 -4.05 -2.80
N VAL A 274 -24.68 -4.47 -4.05
CA VAL A 274 -23.86 -3.80 -5.07
C VAL A 274 -24.32 -2.35 -5.26
N GLN A 275 -25.63 -2.13 -5.42
CA GLN A 275 -26.23 -0.81 -5.60
C GLN A 275 -26.04 0.09 -4.36
N LEU A 276 -26.18 -0.45 -3.14
CA LEU A 276 -25.93 0.32 -1.92
C LEU A 276 -24.48 0.82 -1.86
N ILE A 277 -23.52 -0.07 -2.17
CA ILE A 277 -22.09 0.29 -2.15
C ILE A 277 -21.81 1.32 -3.25
N ALA A 278 -22.31 1.11 -4.46
CA ALA A 278 -22.10 2.02 -5.59
C ALA A 278 -22.67 3.42 -5.33
N SER A 279 -23.93 3.50 -4.90
CA SER A 279 -24.57 4.79 -4.59
C SER A 279 -23.88 5.51 -3.44
N THR A 280 -23.49 4.78 -2.39
CA THR A 280 -22.72 5.35 -1.26
C THR A 280 -21.36 5.91 -1.70
N LEU A 281 -20.61 5.18 -2.52
CA LEU A 281 -19.30 5.62 -2.97
C LEU A 281 -19.41 6.81 -3.93
N LYS A 282 -20.44 6.82 -4.79
CA LYS A 282 -20.78 7.96 -5.65
C LYS A 282 -21.14 9.19 -4.81
N GLU A 283 -22.00 9.05 -3.80
CA GLU A 283 -22.46 10.13 -2.92
C GLU A 283 -21.30 10.87 -2.23
N ILE A 284 -20.30 10.13 -1.74
CA ILE A 284 -19.17 10.73 -1.02
C ILE A 284 -18.02 11.17 -1.94
N SER A 285 -18.07 10.84 -3.23
CA SER A 285 -17.04 11.18 -4.21
C SER A 285 -17.24 12.58 -4.80
N SER A 286 -16.20 13.10 -5.42
CA SER A 286 -16.30 14.31 -6.25
C SER A 286 -17.16 14.07 -7.49
N SER A 287 -17.98 15.05 -7.86
CA SER A 287 -18.75 15.03 -9.11
C SER A 287 -17.83 14.97 -10.34
N ASP A 288 -18.39 14.55 -11.48
CA ASP A 288 -17.64 14.50 -12.75
C ASP A 288 -17.07 15.85 -13.14
N THR A 289 -17.81 16.93 -12.89
CA THR A 289 -17.32 18.30 -13.15
C THR A 289 -16.11 18.64 -12.29
N VAL A 290 -16.17 18.39 -10.98
CA VAL A 290 -15.04 18.66 -10.08
C VAL A 290 -13.85 17.79 -10.45
N PHE A 291 -14.09 16.51 -10.75
CA PHE A 291 -13.03 15.59 -11.15
C PHE A 291 -12.34 16.02 -12.46
N LEU A 292 -13.12 16.43 -13.47
CA LEU A 292 -12.61 16.95 -14.74
C LEU A 292 -11.78 18.22 -14.55
N GLU A 293 -12.30 19.20 -13.81
CA GLU A 293 -11.60 20.47 -13.57
C GLU A 293 -10.28 20.25 -12.81
N THR A 294 -10.27 19.36 -11.81
CA THR A 294 -9.03 19.00 -11.11
C THR A 294 -8.01 18.34 -12.05
N LEU A 295 -8.44 17.45 -12.94
CA LEU A 295 -7.54 16.82 -13.93
C LEU A 295 -6.92 17.83 -14.91
N LYS A 296 -7.66 18.89 -15.22
CA LYS A 296 -7.24 19.93 -16.18
C LYS A 296 -6.33 20.98 -15.59
N SER A 297 -6.47 21.28 -14.31
CA SER A 297 -5.85 22.43 -13.66
C SER A 297 -4.79 22.09 -12.62
N GLU A 298 -4.76 20.85 -12.12
CA GLU A 298 -3.85 20.44 -11.06
C GLU A 298 -2.94 19.29 -11.50
N GLY A 299 -1.73 19.25 -10.93
CA GLY A 299 -0.78 18.18 -11.16
C GLY A 299 -1.32 16.82 -10.69
N LEU A 300 -1.12 15.79 -11.51
CA LEU A 300 -1.51 14.42 -11.21
C LEU A 300 -0.37 13.66 -10.51
N TYR A 301 0.86 13.88 -10.97
CA TYR A 301 2.04 13.13 -10.53
C TYR A 301 2.50 13.49 -9.11
N ASP A 302 2.59 14.79 -8.82
CA ASP A 302 3.01 15.34 -7.52
C ASP A 302 2.05 15.00 -6.39
N LYS A 303 0.74 14.87 -6.69
CA LYS A 303 -0.26 14.37 -5.73
C LYS A 303 -0.06 12.90 -5.40
N ASN A 304 -0.01 12.05 -6.43
CA ASN A 304 0.09 10.60 -6.26
C ASN A 304 0.65 9.92 -7.52
N ALA A 305 1.98 9.77 -7.58
CA ALA A 305 2.67 9.12 -8.68
C ALA A 305 2.19 7.69 -9.00
N LYS A 306 1.73 6.92 -8.01
CA LYS A 306 1.18 5.58 -8.24
C LYS A 306 -0.16 5.64 -8.98
N THR A 307 -1.04 6.56 -8.56
CA THR A 307 -2.33 6.80 -9.22
C THR A 307 -2.11 7.38 -10.62
N ALA A 308 -1.17 8.31 -10.78
CA ALA A 308 -0.78 8.83 -12.08
C ALA A 308 -0.39 7.70 -13.05
N ARG A 309 0.47 6.78 -12.59
CA ARG A 309 0.91 5.63 -13.38
C ARG A 309 -0.26 4.72 -13.74
N TYR A 310 -1.11 4.43 -12.77
CA TYR A 310 -2.30 3.60 -12.98
C TYR A 310 -3.22 4.20 -14.05
N VAL A 311 -3.48 5.51 -13.97
CA VAL A 311 -4.32 6.24 -14.94
C VAL A 311 -3.70 6.23 -16.33
N LEU A 312 -2.38 6.43 -16.47
CA LEU A 312 -1.71 6.35 -17.76
C LEU A 312 -1.82 4.96 -18.38
N ILE A 313 -1.65 3.90 -17.60
CA ILE A 313 -1.82 2.52 -18.07
C ILE A 313 -3.28 2.27 -18.48
N ALA A 314 -4.24 2.74 -17.69
CA ALA A 314 -5.66 2.63 -18.02
C ALA A 314 -6.00 3.38 -19.32
N LEU A 315 -5.44 4.57 -19.53
CA LEU A 315 -5.56 5.32 -20.78
C LEU A 315 -4.94 4.56 -21.96
N GLU A 316 -3.74 4.03 -21.85
CA GLU A 316 -3.12 3.25 -22.95
C GLU A 316 -3.99 2.05 -23.37
N ARG A 317 -4.57 1.37 -22.37
CA ARG A 317 -5.48 0.24 -22.59
C ARG A 317 -6.83 0.64 -23.16
N GLY A 318 -7.38 1.77 -22.69
CA GLY A 318 -8.74 2.23 -22.99
C GLY A 318 -8.88 3.15 -24.21
N LEU A 319 -7.82 3.85 -24.60
CA LEU A 319 -7.83 4.72 -25.79
C LEU A 319 -8.05 3.90 -27.07
N THR A 320 -8.69 4.54 -28.05
CA THR A 320 -8.90 3.95 -29.38
C THR A 320 -7.63 4.03 -30.23
N GLY A 321 -7.52 3.14 -31.22
CA GLY A 321 -6.37 3.08 -32.13
C GLY A 321 -5.64 1.73 -32.11
N PRO A 322 -4.63 1.54 -32.97
CA PRO A 322 -3.82 0.33 -32.98
C PRO A 322 -3.12 0.17 -31.62
N SER A 323 -3.12 -1.05 -31.08
CA SER A 323 -2.36 -1.36 -29.87
C SER A 323 -0.92 -1.68 -30.24
N SER A 324 0.03 -1.28 -29.39
CA SER A 324 1.40 -1.80 -29.42
C SER A 324 1.49 -3.25 -28.94
N PHE A 325 0.43 -3.79 -28.35
CA PHE A 325 0.39 -5.15 -27.81
C PHE A 325 -0.40 -6.08 -28.72
N ASP A 326 0.12 -7.29 -28.92
CA ASP A 326 -0.48 -8.34 -29.71
C ASP A 326 -0.13 -9.74 -29.14
N LYS A 327 -0.44 -10.82 -29.87
CA LYS A 327 -0.13 -12.19 -29.42
C LYS A 327 1.38 -12.46 -29.30
N GLY A 328 2.21 -11.81 -30.09
CA GLY A 328 3.67 -11.89 -30.03
C GLY A 328 4.29 -10.93 -29.01
N HIS A 329 3.58 -9.85 -28.67
CA HIS A 329 4.01 -8.82 -27.73
C HIS A 329 2.90 -8.57 -26.70
N PRO A 330 2.74 -9.44 -25.69
CA PRO A 330 1.66 -9.31 -24.71
C PRO A 330 1.76 -8.02 -23.90
N ASP A 331 0.62 -7.56 -23.38
CA ASP A 331 0.56 -6.41 -22.47
C ASP A 331 1.40 -6.69 -21.21
N ASN A 332 2.48 -5.92 -21.07
CA ASN A 332 3.41 -5.98 -19.95
C ASN A 332 3.49 -4.65 -19.18
N LEU A 333 2.50 -3.77 -19.32
CA LEU A 333 2.53 -2.43 -18.71
C LEU A 333 2.60 -2.47 -17.18
N ASP A 334 2.13 -3.56 -16.58
CA ASP A 334 2.14 -3.76 -15.13
C ASP A 334 3.34 -4.58 -14.62
N GLU A 335 4.19 -5.07 -15.52
CA GLU A 335 5.32 -5.91 -15.14
C GLU A 335 6.37 -5.13 -14.33
N LEU A 336 6.93 -5.83 -13.36
CA LEU A 336 8.03 -5.36 -12.53
C LEU A 336 9.33 -5.97 -13.05
N GLY A 337 10.33 -5.13 -13.24
CA GLY A 337 11.69 -5.52 -13.54
C GLY A 337 12.50 -5.77 -12.28
N ASN A 338 13.81 -5.59 -12.40
CA ASN A 338 14.76 -5.82 -11.31
C ASN A 338 14.42 -5.03 -10.04
N LYS A 339 14.53 -5.72 -8.89
CA LYS A 339 14.27 -5.15 -7.56
C LYS A 339 12.82 -4.65 -7.35
N GLY A 340 11.86 -5.24 -8.06
CA GLY A 340 10.43 -4.92 -7.91
C GLY A 340 10.03 -3.54 -8.44
N LYS A 341 10.87 -2.91 -9.27
CA LYS A 341 10.56 -1.62 -9.89
C LYS A 341 9.74 -1.84 -11.17
N PRO A 342 8.76 -0.98 -11.48
CA PRO A 342 8.03 -1.10 -12.74
C PRO A 342 8.95 -0.97 -13.96
N ILE A 343 8.76 -1.83 -14.97
CA ILE A 343 9.47 -1.72 -16.25
C ILE A 343 9.08 -0.40 -16.94
N TRP A 344 7.77 -0.18 -17.07
CA TRP A 344 7.22 1.06 -17.60
C TRP A 344 7.06 2.09 -16.48
N THR A 345 7.81 3.18 -16.58
CA THR A 345 7.77 4.30 -15.63
C THR A 345 7.22 5.55 -16.29
N ILE A 346 6.80 6.52 -15.47
CA ILE A 346 6.28 7.79 -15.96
C ILE A 346 7.43 8.66 -16.47
N GLU A 347 7.32 9.13 -17.71
CA GLU A 347 8.17 10.16 -18.29
C GLU A 347 7.46 11.51 -18.27
N HIS A 348 8.18 12.54 -17.85
CA HIS A 348 7.79 13.94 -18.00
C HIS A 348 8.37 14.49 -19.31
N ILE A 349 7.55 14.76 -20.33
CA ILE A 349 8.04 15.22 -21.64
C ILE A 349 8.81 16.54 -21.48
N LEU A 350 8.15 17.57 -20.92
CA LEU A 350 8.81 18.69 -20.26
C LEU A 350 9.44 18.17 -18.96
N PRO A 351 10.78 18.19 -18.79
CA PRO A 351 11.44 17.60 -17.62
C PRO A 351 11.07 18.30 -16.30
N GLU A 352 11.12 17.57 -15.19
CA GLU A 352 10.88 18.08 -13.82
C GLU A 352 12.11 18.65 -13.10
N GLY A 353 13.32 18.52 -13.66
CA GLY A 353 14.54 18.98 -12.99
C GLY A 353 14.61 20.51 -12.87
N GLU A 354 15.07 21.00 -11.70
CA GLU A 354 15.09 22.43 -11.30
C GLU A 354 15.89 23.33 -12.26
N ASN A 355 16.99 22.81 -12.83
CA ASN A 355 17.86 23.58 -13.72
C ASN A 355 17.54 23.26 -15.18
N LEU A 356 16.46 23.83 -15.72
CA LEU A 356 16.09 23.60 -17.12
C LEU A 356 17.18 24.09 -18.08
N PRO A 357 17.66 23.23 -19.01
CA PRO A 357 18.59 23.65 -20.04
C PRO A 357 18.01 24.75 -20.91
N LYS A 358 18.91 25.52 -21.55
CA LYS A 358 18.53 26.65 -22.40
C LYS A 358 17.44 26.30 -23.43
N TRP A 359 17.53 25.15 -24.09
CA TRP A 359 16.54 24.72 -25.09
C TRP A 359 15.13 24.50 -24.52
N TRP A 360 14.99 24.10 -23.25
CA TRP A 360 13.69 23.97 -22.62
C TRP A 360 13.13 25.33 -22.18
N ARG A 361 14.00 26.21 -21.66
CA ARG A 361 13.61 27.59 -21.31
C ARG A 361 13.12 28.36 -22.55
N GLU A 362 13.86 28.29 -23.65
CA GLU A 362 13.46 28.87 -24.93
C GLU A 362 12.15 28.27 -25.48
N MET A 363 11.89 26.99 -25.20
CA MET A 363 10.68 26.30 -25.66
C MET A 363 9.43 26.66 -24.87
N ILE A 364 9.53 26.83 -23.55
CA ILE A 364 8.34 27.09 -22.71
C ILE A 364 8.10 28.58 -22.41
N SER A 365 9.13 29.42 -22.52
CA SER A 365 9.04 30.87 -22.33
C SER A 365 9.81 31.63 -23.41
N PRO A 366 9.39 31.52 -24.69
CA PRO A 366 10.15 32.06 -25.84
C PRO A 366 10.35 33.59 -25.78
N ASP A 367 9.39 34.32 -25.22
CA ASP A 367 9.47 35.78 -25.08
C ASP A 367 10.47 36.23 -24.00
N ASN A 368 10.72 35.37 -22.99
CA ASN A 368 11.65 35.62 -21.91
C ASN A 368 12.21 34.29 -21.33
N PRO A 369 13.29 33.74 -21.90
CA PRO A 369 13.87 32.45 -21.49
C PRO A 369 14.74 32.55 -20.23
N ASP A 370 14.42 33.48 -19.32
CA ASP A 370 15.07 33.62 -18.03
C ASP A 370 14.81 32.38 -17.14
N PRO A 371 15.80 31.89 -16.36
CA PRO A 371 15.62 30.72 -15.49
C PRO A 371 14.45 30.82 -14.51
N GLU A 372 14.20 31.99 -13.91
CA GLU A 372 13.14 32.17 -12.92
C GLU A 372 11.76 32.14 -13.58
N VAL A 373 11.62 32.82 -14.72
CA VAL A 373 10.38 32.80 -15.51
C VAL A 373 10.07 31.38 -16.00
N ALA A 374 11.07 30.69 -16.54
CA ALA A 374 10.91 29.33 -17.02
C ALA A 374 10.57 28.34 -15.90
N ALA A 375 11.14 28.50 -14.70
CA ALA A 375 10.77 27.69 -13.53
C ALA A 375 9.32 27.92 -13.10
N GLY A 376 8.84 29.17 -13.16
CA GLY A 376 7.44 29.50 -12.91
C GLY A 376 6.47 28.86 -13.92
N VAL A 377 6.83 28.86 -15.21
CA VAL A 377 6.06 28.16 -16.24
C VAL A 377 6.13 26.63 -16.03
N GLN A 378 7.33 26.08 -15.84
CA GLN A 378 7.52 24.65 -15.59
C GLN A 378 6.64 24.15 -14.44
N GLY A 379 6.64 24.83 -13.30
CA GLY A 379 5.84 24.43 -12.14
C GLY A 379 4.33 24.35 -12.38
N GLN A 380 3.80 25.09 -13.36
CA GLN A 380 2.38 25.04 -13.72
C GLN A 380 2.02 23.82 -14.57
N TYR A 381 2.91 23.41 -15.48
CA TYR A 381 2.59 22.43 -16.52
C TYR A 381 3.24 21.06 -16.32
N VAL A 382 4.34 20.99 -15.56
CA VAL A 382 5.19 19.80 -15.56
C VAL A 382 4.49 18.55 -15.04
N HIS A 383 3.61 18.67 -14.04
CA HIS A 383 2.89 17.52 -13.46
C HIS A 383 1.49 17.30 -14.05
N LEU A 384 1.07 18.10 -15.02
CA LEU A 384 -0.24 17.94 -15.67
C LEU A 384 -0.28 16.66 -16.51
N LEU A 385 -1.46 16.04 -16.58
CA LEU A 385 -1.68 14.77 -17.29
C LEU A 385 -1.16 14.81 -18.74
N GLY A 386 -1.34 15.94 -19.44
CA GLY A 386 -0.87 16.11 -20.80
C GLY A 386 0.65 16.09 -20.96
N ASN A 387 1.43 16.32 -19.90
CA ASN A 387 2.89 16.24 -19.94
C ASN A 387 3.45 14.83 -19.66
N LEU A 388 2.59 13.88 -19.27
CA LEU A 388 3.03 12.57 -18.82
C LEU A 388 2.88 11.50 -19.92
N THR A 389 3.82 10.56 -19.97
CA THR A 389 3.68 9.33 -20.76
C THR A 389 4.40 8.16 -20.08
N LEU A 390 4.40 6.99 -20.69
CA LEU A 390 5.08 5.78 -20.21
C LEU A 390 6.29 5.44 -21.06
N THR A 391 7.41 5.09 -20.44
CA THR A 391 8.61 4.59 -21.12
C THR A 391 9.42 3.64 -20.22
N PRO A 392 10.15 2.67 -20.79
CA PRO A 392 11.14 1.89 -20.07
C PRO A 392 12.54 2.53 -20.04
N TYR A 393 12.73 3.67 -20.73
CA TYR A 393 14.03 4.37 -20.88
C TYR A 393 14.06 5.76 -20.23
N ASN A 394 13.31 5.94 -19.13
CA ASN A 394 13.17 7.23 -18.45
C ASN A 394 14.51 7.77 -17.94
N SER A 395 15.35 6.88 -17.37
CA SER A 395 16.69 7.23 -16.88
C SER A 395 17.62 7.79 -17.97
N GLU A 396 17.37 7.44 -19.22
CA GLU A 396 18.15 7.77 -20.39
C GLU A 396 17.72 9.12 -20.98
N PHE A 397 16.43 9.49 -20.85
CA PHE A 397 15.89 10.72 -21.44
C PHE A 397 16.41 11.98 -20.75
N LYS A 398 16.54 11.96 -19.42
CA LYS A 398 17.05 13.10 -18.63
C LYS A 398 16.35 14.41 -19.06
N GLN A 399 17.11 15.49 -19.24
CA GLN A 399 16.62 16.77 -19.77
C GLN A 399 16.94 16.95 -21.26
N LYS A 400 17.04 15.86 -22.05
CA LYS A 400 17.24 15.95 -23.51
C LYS A 400 16.18 16.86 -24.14
N PRO A 401 16.51 17.56 -25.25
CA PRO A 401 15.54 18.38 -25.95
C PRO A 401 14.42 17.51 -26.53
N PHE A 402 13.25 18.09 -26.75
CA PHE A 402 12.15 17.39 -27.43
C PHE A 402 12.59 16.90 -28.83
N VAL A 403 13.18 17.79 -29.63
CA VAL A 403 13.89 17.50 -30.89
C VAL A 403 15.28 18.15 -30.88
N ASN A 404 16.28 17.50 -31.49
CA ASN A 404 17.64 18.03 -31.57
C ASN A 404 17.97 18.52 -32.99
N ALA A 405 17.69 19.81 -33.27
CA ALA A 405 17.94 20.38 -34.60
C ALA A 405 19.42 20.38 -35.03
N LYS A 406 20.38 20.35 -34.07
CA LYS A 406 21.81 20.32 -34.38
C LYS A 406 22.30 18.95 -34.83
N ASN A 407 21.63 17.90 -34.39
CA ASN A 407 21.95 16.52 -34.69
C ASN A 407 20.62 15.78 -34.90
N PRO A 408 19.90 16.05 -36.00
CA PRO A 408 18.60 15.44 -36.23
C PRO A 408 18.75 13.92 -36.38
N TYR A 409 17.67 13.20 -36.08
CA TYR A 409 17.54 11.81 -36.49
C TYR A 409 17.46 11.74 -38.02
N GLU A 410 18.15 10.79 -38.62
CA GLU A 410 18.09 10.50 -40.05
C GLU A 410 17.48 9.11 -40.28
N ASP A 411 16.65 9.01 -41.33
CA ASP A 411 15.99 7.75 -41.64
C ASP A 411 16.98 6.63 -41.93
N GLY A 412 16.77 5.48 -41.28
CA GLY A 412 17.65 4.31 -41.36
C GLY A 412 18.65 4.18 -40.21
N MET A 413 18.78 5.17 -39.33
CA MET A 413 19.62 5.02 -38.12
C MET A 413 19.06 3.94 -37.20
N GLU A 414 19.88 2.95 -36.85
CA GLU A 414 19.50 1.86 -35.94
C GLU A 414 19.34 2.34 -34.50
N SER A 415 20.19 3.27 -34.05
CA SER A 415 20.14 3.85 -32.71
C SER A 415 20.29 5.37 -32.78
N TYR A 416 19.54 6.06 -31.94
CA TYR A 416 19.59 7.52 -31.83
C TYR A 416 19.14 7.93 -30.43
N ASP A 417 19.94 8.72 -29.72
CA ASP A 417 19.70 9.03 -28.31
C ASP A 417 19.70 10.53 -28.02
N LYS A 418 19.66 11.40 -29.04
CA LYS A 418 19.94 12.85 -28.87
C LYS A 418 18.69 13.72 -28.63
N SER A 419 17.49 13.17 -28.73
CA SER A 419 16.21 13.86 -28.43
C SER A 419 15.22 12.91 -27.75
N LYS A 420 14.24 13.45 -27.02
CA LYS A 420 13.16 12.65 -26.41
C LYS A 420 12.19 12.09 -27.45
N ARG A 421 11.89 12.86 -28.51
CA ARG A 421 10.93 12.47 -29.53
C ARG A 421 11.42 11.27 -30.35
N ASP A 422 12.65 11.36 -30.84
CA ASP A 422 13.21 10.41 -31.82
C ASP A 422 14.08 9.34 -31.18
N TYR A 423 14.08 9.21 -29.83
CA TYR A 423 14.92 8.23 -29.14
C TYR A 423 14.65 6.81 -29.68
N ARG A 424 15.70 6.14 -30.13
CA ARG A 424 15.65 4.88 -30.86
C ARG A 424 16.73 3.91 -30.38
N VAL A 425 16.35 2.65 -30.18
CA VAL A 425 17.22 1.56 -29.77
C VAL A 425 16.92 0.35 -30.65
N ASN A 426 17.96 -0.27 -31.23
CA ASN A 426 17.85 -1.49 -32.06
C ASN A 426 16.77 -1.39 -33.16
N GLY A 427 16.68 -0.25 -33.83
CA GLY A 427 15.70 -0.03 -34.90
C GLY A 427 14.29 0.33 -34.44
N HIS A 428 14.01 0.38 -33.13
CA HIS A 428 12.68 0.70 -32.59
C HIS A 428 12.66 2.07 -31.90
N PHE A 429 11.64 2.89 -32.19
CA PHE A 429 11.41 4.12 -31.44
C PHE A 429 10.91 3.80 -30.04
N VAL A 430 11.63 4.28 -29.04
CA VAL A 430 11.30 4.11 -27.62
C VAL A 430 11.04 5.44 -26.91
N GLY A 431 11.24 6.55 -27.64
CA GLY A 431 10.87 7.92 -27.30
C GLY A 431 9.40 8.26 -27.54
N MET A 432 9.10 9.54 -27.77
CA MET A 432 7.71 9.99 -28.00
C MET A 432 7.11 9.46 -29.32
N ARG A 433 7.94 8.94 -30.23
CA ARG A 433 7.51 8.19 -31.42
C ARG A 433 7.18 6.72 -31.15
N HIS A 434 7.35 6.23 -29.92
CA HIS A 434 6.89 4.88 -29.58
C HIS A 434 5.38 4.78 -29.85
N PRO A 435 4.88 3.70 -30.50
CA PRO A 435 3.50 3.58 -31.02
C PRO A 435 2.43 3.35 -29.93
N PHE A 436 2.59 3.96 -28.76
CA PHE A 436 1.58 4.01 -27.72
C PHE A 436 0.43 4.92 -28.13
N ARG A 437 -0.79 4.51 -27.78
CA ARG A 437 -1.99 5.33 -27.97
C ARG A 437 -1.91 6.61 -27.15
N LEU A 438 -1.29 6.56 -25.98
CA LEU A 438 -0.92 7.76 -25.21
C LEU A 438 -0.07 8.73 -26.03
N ASN A 439 0.93 8.23 -26.76
CA ASN A 439 1.83 9.08 -27.56
C ASN A 439 1.16 9.60 -28.83
N ALA A 440 0.17 8.88 -29.38
CA ALA A 440 -0.63 9.35 -30.51
C ALA A 440 -1.40 10.67 -30.22
N SER A 441 -1.59 11.02 -28.94
CA SER A 441 -2.20 12.30 -28.53
C SER A 441 -1.22 13.49 -28.43
N ILE A 442 0.09 13.23 -28.56
CA ILE A 442 1.16 14.26 -28.51
C ILE A 442 1.04 15.28 -29.65
N PRO A 443 0.90 14.89 -30.93
CA PRO A 443 0.68 15.85 -32.00
C PRO A 443 -0.76 16.41 -31.98
N ASP A 444 -0.92 17.65 -32.45
CA ASP A 444 -2.22 18.25 -32.71
C ASP A 444 -2.79 17.80 -34.06
N THR A 445 -3.28 16.56 -34.08
CA THR A 445 -3.82 15.94 -35.30
C THR A 445 -5.02 16.68 -35.88
N ALA A 446 -5.77 17.44 -35.07
CA ALA A 446 -6.88 18.26 -35.54
C ALA A 446 -6.40 19.40 -36.45
N ASN A 447 -5.16 19.85 -36.27
CA ASN A 447 -4.51 20.87 -37.09
C ASN A 447 -3.49 20.28 -38.09
N GLY A 448 -3.60 18.98 -38.39
CA GLY A 448 -2.79 18.31 -39.40
C GLY A 448 -1.36 17.95 -38.96
N GLU A 449 -1.05 18.07 -37.67
CA GLU A 449 0.26 17.71 -37.15
C GLU A 449 0.41 16.19 -36.97
N THR A 450 1.62 15.69 -37.18
CA THR A 450 2.02 14.30 -36.93
C THR A 450 3.16 14.27 -35.92
N ILE A 451 3.42 13.11 -35.31
CA ILE A 451 4.54 12.99 -34.36
C ILE A 451 5.90 13.23 -35.05
N GLU A 452 6.01 12.91 -36.35
CA GLU A 452 7.17 13.20 -37.19
C GLU A 452 7.40 14.70 -37.38
N THR A 453 6.32 15.47 -37.56
CA THR A 453 6.39 16.90 -37.82
C THR A 453 6.39 17.75 -36.55
N LYS A 454 6.01 17.20 -35.39
CA LYS A 454 6.01 17.90 -34.09
C LYS A 454 7.43 18.26 -33.67
N THR A 455 7.82 19.53 -33.71
CA THR A 455 9.20 19.95 -33.37
C THR A 455 9.37 20.56 -31.99
N ASP A 456 8.27 20.96 -31.37
CA ASP A 456 8.20 21.67 -30.09
C ASP A 456 7.26 20.98 -29.10
N TRP A 457 7.40 21.33 -27.82
CA TRP A 457 6.55 20.85 -26.75
C TRP A 457 6.28 22.00 -25.77
N THR A 458 5.19 22.72 -26.02
CA THR A 458 4.86 24.00 -25.39
C THR A 458 3.84 23.85 -24.27
N PRO A 459 3.66 24.86 -23.39
CA PRO A 459 2.55 24.90 -22.44
C PRO A 459 1.17 24.69 -23.08
N GLN A 460 0.96 25.22 -24.29
CA GLN A 460 -0.28 25.07 -25.06
C GLN A 460 -0.48 23.60 -25.49
N ASP A 461 0.58 22.91 -25.90
CA ASP A 461 0.52 21.48 -26.22
C ASP A 461 0.16 20.64 -25.00
N ILE A 462 0.79 20.95 -23.85
CA ILE A 462 0.51 20.28 -22.59
C ILE A 462 -0.94 20.49 -22.18
N GLN A 463 -1.46 21.72 -22.24
CA GLN A 463 -2.85 22.00 -21.89
C GLN A 463 -3.83 21.31 -22.84
N ARG A 464 -3.62 21.42 -24.15
CA ARG A 464 -4.45 20.74 -25.17
C ARG A 464 -4.52 19.23 -24.93
N ARG A 465 -3.36 18.60 -24.71
CA ARG A 465 -3.29 17.16 -24.43
C ARG A 465 -3.91 16.81 -23.08
N THR A 466 -3.75 17.67 -22.07
CA THR A 466 -4.39 17.51 -20.76
C THR A 466 -5.91 17.51 -20.91
N ASP A 467 -6.48 18.47 -21.64
CA ASP A 467 -7.92 18.55 -21.87
C ASP A 467 -8.46 17.31 -22.59
N LEU A 468 -7.75 16.82 -23.61
CA LEU A 468 -8.10 15.59 -24.32
C LEU A 468 -8.11 14.39 -23.38
N LEU A 469 -6.99 14.14 -22.70
CA LEU A 469 -6.84 12.95 -21.86
C LEU A 469 -7.76 13.01 -20.62
N ALA A 470 -7.98 14.19 -20.04
CA ALA A 470 -8.85 14.34 -18.88
C ALA A 470 -10.30 13.90 -19.18
N ASN A 471 -10.82 14.20 -20.37
CA ASN A 471 -12.13 13.73 -20.79
C ASN A 471 -12.19 12.19 -20.89
N GLU A 472 -11.13 11.55 -21.39
CA GLU A 472 -11.04 10.09 -21.47
C GLU A 472 -10.92 9.45 -20.08
N VAL A 473 -10.19 10.08 -19.15
CA VAL A 473 -10.11 9.63 -17.75
C VAL A 473 -11.50 9.67 -17.08
N VAL A 474 -12.28 10.74 -17.28
CA VAL A 474 -13.64 10.84 -16.72
C VAL A 474 -14.54 9.72 -17.23
N LYS A 475 -14.46 9.37 -18.52
CA LYS A 475 -15.22 8.25 -19.11
C LYS A 475 -14.77 6.90 -18.55
N LEU A 476 -13.47 6.67 -18.43
CA LEU A 476 -12.91 5.39 -17.96
C LEU A 476 -13.26 5.10 -16.49
N PHE A 477 -13.36 6.14 -15.67
CA PHE A 477 -13.65 6.01 -14.24
C PHE A 477 -15.01 6.64 -13.89
N ALA A 478 -16.00 6.50 -14.76
CA ALA A 478 -17.38 6.95 -14.51
C ALA A 478 -18.06 6.02 -13.50
N PHE A 479 -18.80 6.58 -12.54
CA PHE A 479 -19.67 5.74 -11.72
C PHE A 479 -20.79 5.14 -12.57
N PRO A 480 -21.26 3.92 -12.23
CA PRO A 480 -22.43 3.35 -12.88
C PRO A 480 -23.63 4.31 -12.81
N GLU A 481 -24.39 4.40 -13.91
CA GLU A 481 -25.67 5.11 -13.91
C GLU A 481 -26.64 4.44 -12.91
N ASP A 482 -27.43 5.25 -12.21
CA ASP A 482 -28.39 4.74 -11.26
C ASP A 482 -29.48 3.97 -12.00
N ALA A 483 -29.69 2.69 -11.65
CA ALA A 483 -30.71 1.85 -12.28
C ALA A 483 -32.16 2.39 -12.12
N SER A 484 -32.36 3.44 -11.31
CA SER A 484 -33.63 4.14 -11.14
C SER A 484 -33.90 5.22 -12.20
N GLU A 485 -32.95 5.53 -13.08
CA GLU A 485 -33.12 6.48 -14.20
C GLU A 485 -33.41 5.81 -15.55
N LYS A 486 -33.64 4.49 -15.57
CA LYS A 486 -34.04 3.72 -16.77
C LYS A 486 -35.49 3.24 -16.73
#